data_AF-A0A1D6JXY8-F1
#
_entry.id   AF-A0A1D6JXY8-F1
#
_cell.length_a   1.000
_cell.length_b   1.000
_cell.length_c   1.000
_cell.angle_alpha   90.00
_cell.angle_beta   90.00
_cell.angle_gamma   90.00
#
_symmetry.space_group_name_H-M   'P 1'
#
loop_
_entity.id
_entity.type
_entity.pdbx_description
1 polymer ?
#
loop_
_entity_poly.entity_id
_entity_poly.type
_entity_poly.pdbx_seq_one_letter_code
_entity_poly.pdbx_strand_id
1 'polypeptide(L)'
;MFCRYGSFPTKGKYCHEMALRILLASIESHANRYKRYIVPVLSVFMDFYIRVFVRVFTSASEIKNTPLKLSYIYQCVGCDSFHLQCLARTVQKKNNGVKHAPAIGPVVPQECSDCGKKFNVGGPIWSAPIHDQDWVLSTLTGVKSMKDRYPAYDKITSVLNTMSEELHDVPLFFSLHNIAGTVKCTSPSLVMFRSAVLNAGYRISSTHVNPLGIKSDAPWDVIWDIMRCWVKNHPIKEQPRDSPGTVILSKSPKLEANFSRAVAALSKAQTNKIKRFLPNPERHWGPKVRAGRKITSKHVSLLGPDAIKGAVNGGDCQKEGNGAEPDSTASEPEGIKDVEDEPSNKRQKTS
;
A
#
# COMPACT_ATOMS: atom_id res chain seq x y z
N MET A 1 6.38 3.48 15.91
CA MET A 1 6.82 2.96 14.60
C MET A 1 8.30 3.22 14.40
N PHE A 2 8.76 4.47 14.55
CA PHE A 2 10.19 4.82 14.49
C PHE A 2 11.05 3.97 15.43
N CYS A 3 10.67 3.79 16.71
CA CYS A 3 11.45 3.00 17.67
C CYS A 3 11.65 1.53 17.28
N ARG A 4 10.80 0.95 16.41
CA ARG A 4 10.88 -0.46 16.01
C ARG A 4 11.64 -0.68 14.71
N TYR A 5 11.50 0.24 13.76
CA TYR A 5 12.01 0.07 12.38
C TYR A 5 13.03 1.13 11.96
N GLY A 6 13.31 2.13 12.81
CA GLY A 6 14.22 3.23 12.49
C GLY A 6 13.76 4.12 11.33
N SER A 7 12.46 4.13 11.03
CA SER A 7 11.89 4.83 9.86
C SER A 7 10.55 5.49 10.20
N PHE A 8 10.30 6.64 9.59
CA PHE A 8 9.06 7.40 9.77
C PHE A 8 8.12 7.22 8.57
N PRO A 9 6.88 6.73 8.76
CA PRO A 9 5.94 6.53 7.67
C PRO A 9 5.32 7.85 7.21
N THR A 10 5.12 8.02 5.89
CA THR A 10 4.21 9.03 5.35
C THR A 10 2.76 8.51 5.31
N LYS A 11 1.78 9.41 5.39
CA LYS A 11 0.35 9.05 5.29
C LYS A 11 -0.12 8.92 3.83
N GLY A 12 0.72 8.40 2.94
CA GLY A 12 0.38 8.19 1.53
C GLY A 12 -0.54 7.00 1.30
N LYS A 13 -1.22 6.94 0.14
CA LYS A 13 -2.05 5.79 -0.25
C LYS A 13 -1.26 4.52 -0.55
N TYR A 14 0.04 4.67 -0.79
CA TYR A 14 0.99 3.59 -0.92
C TYR A 14 1.50 3.05 0.43
N CYS A 15 0.79 3.32 1.53
CA CYS A 15 1.22 2.94 2.89
C CYS A 15 1.58 1.46 3.03
N HIS A 16 0.85 0.57 2.37
CA HIS A 16 1.10 -0.87 2.42
C HIS A 16 2.41 -1.26 1.70
N GLU A 17 2.71 -0.66 0.54
CA GLU A 17 4.01 -0.88 -0.12
C GLU A 17 5.14 -0.22 0.66
N MET A 18 4.91 0.98 1.21
CA MET A 18 5.88 1.64 2.06
C MET A 18 6.20 0.80 3.31
N ALA A 19 5.21 0.13 3.91
CA ALA A 19 5.44 -0.77 5.03
C ALA A 19 6.36 -1.95 4.66
N LEU A 20 6.16 -2.56 3.48
CA LEU A 20 7.07 -3.58 2.96
C LEU A 20 8.50 -3.04 2.81
N ARG A 21 8.64 -1.86 2.23
CA ARG A 21 9.94 -1.21 2.00
C ARG A 21 10.63 -0.75 3.29
N ILE A 22 9.88 -0.32 4.29
CA ILE A 22 10.38 0.00 5.64
C ILE A 22 10.91 -1.28 6.31
N LEU A 23 10.18 -2.39 6.20
CA LEU A 23 10.61 -3.66 6.74
C LEU A 23 11.92 -4.12 6.10
N LEU A 24 12.03 -4.07 4.76
CA LEU A 24 13.26 -4.40 4.04
C LEU A 24 14.43 -3.51 4.45
N ALA A 25 14.20 -2.20 4.54
CA ALA A 25 15.22 -1.25 5.00
C ALA A 25 15.70 -1.55 6.42
N SER A 26 14.78 -1.93 7.32
CA SER A 26 15.11 -2.35 8.68
C SER A 26 15.97 -3.61 8.66
N ILE A 27 15.59 -4.65 7.89
CA ILE A 27 16.36 -5.90 7.81
C ILE A 27 17.77 -5.63 7.28
N GLU A 28 17.90 -4.86 6.19
CA GLU A 28 19.20 -4.51 5.59
C GLU A 28 20.07 -3.74 6.59
N SER A 29 19.51 -2.75 7.29
CA SER A 29 20.25 -1.94 8.27
C SER A 29 20.81 -2.78 9.42
N HIS A 30 20.13 -3.86 9.80
CA HIS A 30 20.64 -4.81 10.80
C HIS A 30 21.68 -5.76 10.20
N ALA A 31 21.44 -6.30 9.00
CA ALA A 31 22.37 -7.20 8.30
C ALA A 31 23.74 -6.53 8.06
N ASN A 32 23.73 -5.25 7.68
CA ASN A 32 24.94 -4.48 7.40
C ASN A 32 25.89 -4.37 8.59
N ARG A 33 25.36 -4.31 9.82
CA ARG A 33 26.17 -4.28 11.04
C ARG A 33 27.03 -5.54 11.19
N TYR A 34 26.57 -6.65 10.62
CA TYR A 34 27.24 -7.94 10.64
C TYR A 34 28.00 -8.25 9.34
N LYS A 35 28.32 -7.24 8.54
CA LYS A 35 28.99 -7.41 7.23
C LYS A 35 28.22 -8.33 6.28
N ARG A 36 26.88 -8.28 6.32
CA ARG A 36 25.98 -9.02 5.43
C ARG A 36 25.03 -8.06 4.72
N TYR A 37 24.52 -8.46 3.57
CA TYR A 37 23.50 -7.70 2.83
C TYR A 37 22.35 -8.62 2.42
N ILE A 38 21.18 -8.03 2.16
CA ILE A 38 19.99 -8.78 1.75
C ILE A 38 19.70 -8.62 0.26
N VAL A 39 19.13 -9.67 -0.32
CA VAL A 39 18.50 -9.67 -1.63
C VAL A 39 17.04 -10.10 -1.44
N PRO A 40 16.06 -9.19 -1.58
CA PRO A 40 14.65 -9.53 -1.54
C PRO A 40 14.29 -10.43 -2.73
N VAL A 41 13.69 -11.58 -2.44
CA VAL A 41 13.22 -12.53 -3.46
C VAL A 41 11.74 -12.30 -3.75
N LEU A 42 10.94 -12.15 -2.70
CA LEU A 42 9.49 -11.97 -2.81
C LEU A 42 8.98 -11.15 -1.63
N SER A 43 8.24 -10.09 -1.89
CA SER A 43 7.63 -9.24 -0.87
C SER A 43 6.14 -9.10 -1.15
N VAL A 44 5.29 -9.46 -0.19
CA VAL A 44 3.84 -9.53 -0.39
C VAL A 44 3.11 -8.87 0.76
N PHE A 45 2.12 -8.06 0.44
CA PHE A 45 1.06 -7.68 1.36
C PHE A 45 -0.18 -8.54 1.06
N MET A 46 -0.65 -9.32 2.04
CA MET A 46 -1.87 -10.13 1.91
C MET A 46 -2.79 -9.85 3.10
N ASP A 47 -4.00 -9.40 2.80
CA ASP A 47 -5.05 -9.08 3.75
C ASP A 47 -4.59 -8.07 4.83
N PHE A 48 -4.03 -8.54 5.94
CA PHE A 48 -3.63 -7.72 7.10
C PHE A 48 -2.20 -7.94 7.59
N TYR A 49 -1.39 -8.67 6.82
CA TYR A 49 0.01 -8.89 7.16
C TYR A 49 0.93 -8.65 5.96
N ILE A 50 2.17 -8.31 6.29
CA ILE A 50 3.28 -8.22 5.34
C ILE A 50 4.14 -9.47 5.47
N ARG A 51 4.58 -10.03 4.35
CA ARG A 51 5.52 -11.14 4.30
C ARG A 51 6.64 -10.84 3.32
N VAL A 52 7.88 -10.97 3.78
CA VAL A 52 9.08 -10.75 2.96
C VAL A 52 9.94 -12.00 3.00
N PHE A 53 10.43 -12.40 1.84
CA PHE A 53 11.38 -13.48 1.65
C PHE A 53 12.68 -12.86 1.17
N VAL A 54 13.74 -13.04 1.94
CA VAL A 54 15.05 -12.42 1.69
C VAL A 54 16.12 -13.49 1.73
N ARG A 55 17.11 -13.37 0.84
CA ARG A 55 18.37 -14.11 0.92
C ARG A 55 19.41 -13.21 1.56
N VAL A 56 20.18 -13.76 2.49
CA VAL A 56 21.25 -13.03 3.18
C VAL A 56 22.58 -13.53 2.65
N PHE A 57 23.39 -12.62 2.15
CA PHE A 57 24.72 -12.91 1.61
C PHE A 57 25.79 -12.19 2.43
N THR A 58 27.00 -12.74 2.41
CA THR A 58 28.16 -12.15 3.10
C THR A 58 29.10 -11.58 2.04
N SER A 59 29.20 -10.25 1.96
CA SER A 59 30.16 -9.57 1.08
C SER A 59 30.42 -8.15 1.58
N ALA A 60 31.68 -7.83 1.85
CA ALA A 60 32.06 -6.50 2.32
C ALA A 60 32.05 -5.43 1.22
N SER A 61 32.19 -5.82 -0.06
CA SER A 61 32.12 -4.88 -1.19
C SER A 61 30.69 -4.42 -1.44
N GLU A 62 29.74 -5.36 -1.45
CA GLU A 62 28.35 -5.11 -1.80
C GLU A 62 27.62 -4.24 -0.76
N ILE A 63 28.05 -4.26 0.50
CA ILE A 63 27.51 -3.41 1.58
C ILE A 63 27.74 -1.93 1.32
N LYS A 64 28.82 -1.59 0.59
CA LYS A 64 29.08 -0.21 0.19
C LYS A 64 28.00 0.31 -0.77
N ASN A 65 27.26 -0.59 -1.42
CA ASN A 65 26.13 -0.26 -2.29
C ASN A 65 24.81 -0.06 -1.52
N THR A 66 24.70 -0.45 -0.24
CA THR A 66 23.43 -0.32 0.51
C THR A 66 22.85 1.10 0.51
N PRO A 67 23.63 2.18 0.70
CA PRO A 67 23.07 3.54 0.67
C PRO A 67 22.45 3.93 -0.69
N LEU A 68 22.76 3.22 -1.77
CA LEU A 68 22.09 3.39 -3.08
C LEU A 68 20.70 2.74 -3.10
N LYS A 69 20.48 1.71 -2.27
CA LYS A 69 19.23 0.93 -2.16
C LYS A 69 18.24 1.55 -1.18
N LEU A 70 18.65 2.56 -0.42
CA LEU A 70 17.85 3.26 0.57
C LEU A 70 17.54 4.69 0.12
N SER A 71 16.30 5.12 0.35
CA SER A 71 15.85 6.46 -0.01
C SER A 71 14.91 7.06 1.04
N TYR A 72 14.91 8.39 1.14
CA TYR A 72 13.86 9.17 1.79
C TYR A 72 12.75 9.52 0.78
N ILE A 73 11.54 9.72 1.29
CA ILE A 73 10.36 10.12 0.50
C ILE A 73 9.99 11.56 0.89
N TYR A 74 9.80 12.41 -0.10
CA TYR A 74 9.17 13.71 0.04
C TYR A 74 7.74 13.62 -0.49
N GLN A 75 6.75 13.65 0.39
CA GLN A 75 5.31 13.57 0.06
C GLN A 75 4.67 14.95 0.15
N CYS A 76 4.06 15.43 -0.94
CA CYS A 76 3.32 16.68 -0.93
C CYS A 76 2.01 16.52 -0.12
N VAL A 77 1.72 17.49 0.75
CA VAL A 77 0.50 17.50 1.58
C VAL A 77 -0.76 17.84 0.76
N GLY A 78 -0.60 18.56 -0.34
CA GLY A 78 -1.72 19.03 -1.16
C GLY A 78 -2.16 18.03 -2.23
N CYS A 79 -1.25 17.67 -3.14
CA CYS A 79 -1.60 16.92 -4.36
C CYS A 79 -1.27 15.42 -4.29
N ASP A 80 -0.76 14.95 -3.16
CA ASP A 80 -0.27 13.59 -2.95
C ASP A 80 0.91 13.16 -3.83
N SER A 81 1.56 14.09 -4.55
CA SER A 81 2.78 13.77 -5.31
C SER A 81 3.93 13.36 -4.37
N PHE A 82 4.81 12.50 -4.86
CA PHE A 82 5.96 12.02 -4.09
C PHE A 82 7.24 11.96 -4.91
N HIS A 83 8.36 12.24 -4.24
CA HIS A 83 9.69 12.19 -4.82
C HIS A 83 10.64 11.41 -3.91
N LEU A 84 11.55 10.65 -4.52
CA LEU A 84 12.50 9.82 -3.79
C LEU A 84 13.90 10.42 -3.83
N GLN A 85 14.54 10.43 -2.68
CA GLN A 85 15.91 10.88 -2.49
C GLN A 85 16.76 9.71 -2.01
N CYS A 86 17.60 9.16 -2.87
CA CYS A 86 18.59 8.16 -2.44
C CYS A 86 19.61 8.77 -1.45
N LEU A 87 20.17 7.95 -0.55
CA LEU A 87 21.16 8.41 0.43
C LEU A 87 22.53 8.64 -0.21
N ALA A 88 22.86 7.85 -1.23
CA ALA A 88 24.12 7.96 -1.96
C ALA A 88 23.88 8.05 -3.47
N ARG A 89 24.92 8.51 -4.16
CA ARG A 89 25.04 8.51 -5.60
C ARG A 89 26.35 7.87 -6.03
N THR A 90 26.32 7.35 -7.24
CA THR A 90 27.48 6.72 -7.87
C THR A 90 28.24 7.78 -8.67
N VAL A 91 29.53 7.99 -8.35
CA VAL A 91 30.42 8.91 -9.06
C VAL A 91 31.49 8.10 -9.78
N GLN A 92 31.53 8.21 -11.10
CA GLN A 92 32.56 7.58 -11.93
C GLN A 92 33.89 8.31 -11.74
N LYS A 93 34.97 7.58 -11.42
CA LYS A 93 36.33 8.13 -11.45
C LYS A 93 36.90 8.02 -12.86
N LYS A 94 37.88 8.89 -13.16
CA LYS A 94 38.63 8.90 -14.43
C LYS A 94 39.31 7.56 -14.78
N ASN A 95 39.54 6.68 -13.79
CA ASN A 95 40.21 5.38 -13.99
C ASN A 95 39.22 4.19 -13.96
N ASN A 96 38.01 4.31 -14.53
CA ASN A 96 36.96 3.25 -14.50
C ASN A 96 36.53 2.75 -13.10
N GLY A 97 36.99 3.40 -12.02
CA GLY A 97 36.64 3.04 -10.65
C GLY A 97 35.36 3.75 -10.20
N VAL A 98 34.45 3.02 -9.59
CA VAL A 98 33.20 3.58 -9.05
C VAL A 98 33.41 4.06 -7.61
N LYS A 99 33.04 5.32 -7.30
CA LYS A 99 33.03 5.85 -5.92
C LYS A 99 31.59 6.17 -5.49
N HIS A 100 31.19 5.68 -4.33
CA HIS A 100 29.94 6.12 -3.70
C HIS A 100 30.19 7.42 -2.94
N ALA A 101 29.36 8.42 -3.21
CA ALA A 101 29.35 9.70 -2.53
C ALA A 101 27.97 9.96 -1.93
N PRO A 102 27.85 10.79 -0.88
CA PRO A 102 26.56 11.25 -0.39
C PRO A 102 25.75 11.90 -1.51
N ALA A 103 24.42 11.76 -1.45
CA ALA A 103 23.53 12.46 -2.36
C ALA A 103 23.57 13.98 -2.11
N ILE A 104 23.32 14.77 -3.16
CA ILE A 104 23.25 16.24 -3.06
C ILE A 104 21.82 16.64 -2.75
N GLY A 105 21.65 17.41 -1.67
CA GLY A 105 20.47 18.23 -1.38
C GLY A 105 19.12 17.50 -1.42
N PRO A 106 18.01 18.22 -1.18
CA PRO A 106 16.70 17.70 -1.52
C PRO A 106 16.50 17.75 -3.04
N VAL A 107 16.00 16.65 -3.62
CA VAL A 107 15.57 16.57 -5.04
C VAL A 107 14.39 17.49 -5.35
N VAL A 108 13.73 18.02 -4.32
CA VAL A 108 12.58 18.92 -4.43
C VAL A 108 12.89 20.30 -3.86
N PRO A 109 12.26 21.36 -4.40
CA PRO A 109 12.21 22.66 -3.74
C PRO A 109 11.43 22.60 -2.42
N GLN A 110 11.46 23.70 -1.65
CA GLN A 110 10.74 23.80 -0.37
C GLN A 110 9.22 23.63 -0.51
N GLU A 111 8.67 24.03 -1.66
CA GLU A 111 7.25 23.97 -1.98
C GLU A 111 7.02 23.19 -3.27
N CYS A 112 5.88 22.51 -3.37
CA CYS A 112 5.56 21.68 -4.52
C CYS A 112 5.42 22.51 -5.80
N SER A 113 6.18 22.12 -6.84
CA SER A 113 6.13 22.73 -8.17
C SER A 113 4.74 22.69 -8.79
N ASP A 114 3.88 21.75 -8.42
CA ASP A 114 2.53 21.58 -8.98
C ASP A 114 1.45 22.36 -8.23
N CYS A 115 1.42 22.27 -6.89
CA CYS A 115 0.32 22.82 -6.10
C CYS A 115 0.73 23.88 -5.06
N GLY A 116 2.02 24.20 -4.91
CA GLY A 116 2.52 25.23 -3.98
C GLY A 116 2.38 24.88 -2.49
N LYS A 117 2.07 23.63 -2.13
CA LYS A 117 2.02 23.19 -0.73
C LYS A 117 3.36 22.56 -0.31
N LYS A 118 3.59 22.44 1.00
CA LYS A 118 4.84 21.91 1.57
C LYS A 118 4.94 20.38 1.43
N PHE A 119 6.17 19.87 1.56
CA PHE A 119 6.47 18.43 1.59
C PHE A 119 6.66 17.91 3.02
N ASN A 120 6.11 16.73 3.29
CA ASN A 120 6.45 15.92 4.45
C ASN A 120 7.55 14.93 4.10
N VAL A 121 8.55 14.80 4.96
CA VAL A 121 9.63 13.82 4.79
C VAL A 121 9.29 12.53 5.53
N GLY A 122 9.49 11.39 4.87
CA GLY A 122 9.43 10.07 5.49
C GLY A 122 10.55 9.14 5.02
N GLY A 123 10.71 8.02 5.71
CA GLY A 123 11.78 7.05 5.48
C GLY A 123 12.77 6.95 6.65
N PRO A 124 13.92 6.27 6.45
CA PRO A 124 14.36 5.68 5.18
C PRO A 124 13.51 4.47 4.74
N ILE A 125 13.40 4.25 3.44
CA ILE A 125 12.73 3.11 2.81
C ILE A 125 13.66 2.40 1.82
N TRP A 126 13.39 1.13 1.53
CA TRP A 126 14.04 0.40 0.45
C TRP A 126 13.51 0.87 -0.91
N SER A 127 14.37 1.43 -1.76
CA SER A 127 14.03 1.92 -3.11
C SER A 127 14.37 0.93 -4.23
N ALA A 128 15.27 -0.02 -3.97
CA ALA A 128 15.63 -1.06 -4.92
C ALA A 128 14.48 -2.06 -5.18
N PRO A 129 14.62 -2.99 -6.15
CA PRO A 129 13.61 -4.01 -6.42
C PRO A 129 13.27 -4.85 -5.19
N ILE A 130 11.99 -5.20 -5.06
CA ILE A 130 11.45 -5.98 -3.93
C ILE A 130 11.11 -7.43 -4.31
N HIS A 131 11.23 -7.74 -5.61
CA HIS A 131 10.95 -9.03 -6.23
C HIS A 131 12.09 -9.40 -7.16
N ASP A 132 12.42 -10.70 -7.18
CA ASP A 132 13.25 -11.32 -8.18
C ASP A 132 12.33 -11.88 -9.28
N GLN A 133 12.41 -11.30 -10.48
CA GLN A 133 11.49 -11.60 -11.57
C GLN A 133 11.58 -13.05 -12.04
N ASP A 134 12.80 -13.59 -12.11
CA ASP A 134 13.04 -14.96 -12.53
C ASP A 134 12.45 -15.92 -11.49
N TRP A 135 12.65 -15.61 -10.20
CA TRP A 135 12.08 -16.40 -9.11
C TRP A 135 10.55 -16.39 -9.11
N VAL A 136 9.92 -15.24 -9.38
CA VAL A 136 8.45 -15.13 -9.47
C VAL A 136 7.93 -15.99 -10.62
N LEU A 137 8.57 -15.96 -11.79
CA LEU A 137 8.17 -16.75 -12.96
C LEU A 137 8.36 -18.26 -12.73
N SER A 138 9.49 -18.67 -12.15
CA SER A 138 9.75 -20.07 -11.78
C SER A 138 8.73 -20.57 -10.74
N THR A 139 8.44 -19.76 -9.73
CA THR A 139 7.45 -20.09 -8.69
C THR A 139 6.06 -20.21 -9.28
N LEU A 140 5.66 -19.29 -10.16
CA LEU A 140 4.37 -19.34 -10.86
C LEU A 140 4.22 -20.63 -11.68
N THR A 141 5.29 -21.07 -12.34
CA THR A 141 5.32 -22.30 -13.14
C THR A 141 5.19 -23.54 -12.24
N GLY A 142 5.92 -23.58 -11.12
CA GLY A 142 5.83 -24.66 -10.15
C GLY A 142 4.49 -24.73 -9.42
N VAL A 143 3.85 -23.59 -9.13
CA VAL A 143 2.52 -23.58 -8.51
C VAL A 143 1.49 -24.16 -9.49
N LYS A 144 1.55 -23.79 -10.78
CA LYS A 144 0.64 -24.31 -11.82
C LYS A 144 0.68 -25.82 -11.96
N SER A 145 1.84 -26.47 -11.78
CA SER A 145 1.97 -27.93 -11.83
C SER A 145 1.49 -28.65 -10.56
N MET A 146 1.31 -27.92 -9.45
CA MET A 146 0.95 -28.47 -8.13
C MET A 146 -0.41 -27.97 -7.65
N LYS A 147 -1.40 -27.88 -8.55
CA LYS A 147 -2.73 -27.34 -8.25
C LYS A 147 -3.40 -28.03 -7.04
N ASP A 148 -3.33 -29.36 -6.97
CA ASP A 148 -4.05 -30.14 -5.97
C ASP A 148 -3.43 -30.07 -4.56
N ARG A 149 -2.20 -29.57 -4.44
CA ARG A 149 -1.49 -29.47 -3.15
C ARG A 149 -1.82 -28.22 -2.35
N TYR A 150 -2.40 -27.20 -3.00
CA TYR A 150 -2.61 -25.89 -2.39
C TYR A 150 -4.10 -25.54 -2.31
N PRO A 151 -4.70 -25.55 -1.10
CA PRO A 151 -6.09 -25.11 -0.91
C PRO A 151 -6.35 -23.68 -1.37
N ALA A 152 -5.33 -22.82 -1.32
CA ALA A 152 -5.38 -21.42 -1.76
C ALA A 152 -4.74 -21.19 -3.14
N TYR A 153 -4.76 -22.19 -4.02
CA TYR A 153 -4.12 -22.14 -5.34
C TYR A 153 -4.51 -20.90 -6.15
N ASP A 154 -5.81 -20.58 -6.22
CA ASP A 154 -6.30 -19.44 -7.00
C ASP A 154 -5.76 -18.11 -6.47
N LYS A 155 -5.67 -17.97 -5.13
CA LYS A 155 -5.15 -16.75 -4.49
C LYS A 155 -3.66 -16.59 -4.78
N ILE A 156 -2.88 -17.66 -4.61
CA ILE A 156 -1.43 -17.66 -4.85
C ILE A 156 -1.14 -17.36 -6.33
N THR A 157 -1.82 -18.06 -7.24
CA THR A 157 -1.65 -17.90 -8.69
C THR A 157 -2.02 -16.48 -9.13
N SER A 158 -3.10 -15.92 -8.58
CA SER A 158 -3.55 -14.56 -8.85
C SER A 158 -2.51 -13.50 -8.42
N VAL A 159 -1.99 -13.64 -7.20
CA VAL A 159 -0.97 -12.73 -6.65
C VAL A 159 0.32 -12.83 -7.44
N LEU A 160 0.81 -14.04 -7.72
CA LEU A 160 2.04 -14.27 -8.49
C LEU A 160 1.93 -13.76 -9.93
N ASN A 161 0.78 -13.96 -10.60
CA ASN A 161 0.54 -13.38 -11.91
C ASN A 161 0.59 -11.84 -11.86
N THR A 162 -0.04 -11.24 -10.85
CA THR A 162 -0.04 -9.77 -10.69
C THR A 162 1.38 -9.25 -10.46
N MET A 163 2.17 -9.92 -9.63
CA MET A 163 3.58 -9.59 -9.40
C MET A 163 4.42 -9.73 -10.67
N SER A 164 4.17 -10.77 -11.48
CA SER A 164 4.92 -10.97 -12.72
C SER A 164 4.68 -9.87 -13.76
N GLU A 165 3.56 -9.13 -13.66
CA GLU A 165 3.24 -7.99 -14.52
C GLU A 165 3.61 -6.64 -13.89
N GLU A 166 4.04 -6.63 -12.63
CA GLU A 166 4.34 -5.41 -11.87
C GLU A 166 5.74 -4.87 -12.23
N LEU A 167 5.88 -3.55 -12.30
CA LEU A 167 7.19 -2.89 -12.44
C LEU A 167 7.93 -3.01 -11.10
N HIS A 168 9.00 -3.81 -11.09
CA HIS A 168 9.82 -4.07 -9.90
C HIS A 168 10.85 -2.96 -9.63
N ASP A 169 11.25 -2.24 -10.68
CA ASP A 169 12.22 -1.14 -10.66
C ASP A 169 11.62 0.17 -10.17
N VAL A 170 10.31 0.35 -10.32
CA VAL A 170 9.60 1.56 -9.88
C VAL A 170 9.08 1.39 -8.44
N PRO A 171 9.62 2.16 -7.48
CA PRO A 171 9.14 2.15 -6.11
C PRO A 171 7.84 2.93 -5.91
N LEU A 172 6.99 2.40 -5.03
CA LEU A 172 5.70 2.97 -4.64
C LEU A 172 4.69 3.00 -5.80
N PHE A 173 3.43 3.29 -5.48
CA PHE A 173 2.35 3.42 -6.45
C PHE A 173 1.54 4.68 -6.14
N PHE A 174 0.78 5.14 -7.12
CA PHE A 174 -0.24 6.16 -6.93
C PHE A 174 -1.62 5.60 -7.28
N SER A 175 -2.68 6.25 -6.82
CA SER A 175 -4.04 5.85 -7.16
C SER A 175 -4.70 6.90 -8.03
N LEU A 176 -5.29 6.46 -9.15
CA LEU A 176 -6.00 7.33 -10.07
C LEU A 176 -7.18 8.03 -9.39
N HIS A 177 -7.89 7.33 -8.50
CA HIS A 177 -9.00 7.89 -7.74
C HIS A 177 -8.54 9.04 -6.84
N ASN A 178 -7.33 8.96 -6.29
CA ASN A 178 -6.76 10.03 -5.47
C ASN A 178 -6.43 11.27 -6.29
N ILE A 179 -5.76 11.07 -7.42
CA ILE A 179 -5.40 12.15 -8.34
C ILE A 179 -6.67 12.84 -8.86
N ALA A 180 -7.69 12.06 -9.24
CA ALA A 180 -8.98 12.59 -9.65
C ALA A 180 -9.70 13.32 -8.49
N GLY A 181 -9.59 12.82 -7.26
CA GLY A 181 -10.12 13.45 -6.05
C GLY A 181 -9.47 14.80 -5.73
N THR A 182 -8.15 14.94 -5.94
CA THR A 182 -7.42 16.20 -5.77
C THR A 182 -7.91 17.28 -6.74
N VAL A 183 -8.18 16.89 -7.99
CA VAL A 183 -8.65 17.80 -9.05
C VAL A 183 -10.17 17.93 -9.06
N LYS A 184 -10.87 17.06 -8.29
CA LYS A 184 -12.33 16.94 -8.23
C LYS A 184 -12.97 16.73 -9.62
N CYS A 185 -12.31 15.91 -10.44
CA CYS A 185 -12.83 15.50 -11.73
C CYS A 185 -13.42 14.08 -11.68
N THR A 186 -14.21 13.76 -12.70
CA THR A 186 -14.62 12.37 -12.94
C THR A 186 -13.38 11.55 -13.30
N SER A 187 -13.13 10.48 -12.55
CA SER A 187 -11.96 9.63 -12.78
C SER A 187 -12.04 9.01 -14.18
N PRO A 188 -10.99 9.12 -15.02
CA PRO A 188 -10.95 8.37 -16.27
C PRO A 188 -10.97 6.87 -16.00
N SER A 189 -11.39 6.10 -17.00
CA SER A 189 -11.27 4.64 -16.92
C SER A 189 -9.79 4.25 -16.86
N LEU A 190 -9.47 3.20 -16.08
CA LEU A 190 -8.09 2.74 -15.92
C LEU A 190 -7.43 2.38 -17.26
N VAL A 191 -8.19 1.79 -18.20
CA VAL A 191 -7.70 1.41 -19.53
C VAL A 191 -7.33 2.65 -20.36
N MET A 192 -8.14 3.70 -20.28
CA MET A 192 -7.89 4.94 -21.01
C MET A 192 -6.70 5.70 -20.43
N PHE A 193 -6.60 5.79 -19.10
CA PHE A 193 -5.44 6.39 -18.44
C PHE A 193 -4.15 5.62 -18.76
N ARG A 194 -4.17 4.29 -18.74
CA ARG A 194 -3.04 3.46 -19.17
C ARG A 194 -2.65 3.72 -20.62
N SER A 195 -3.62 3.85 -21.51
CA SER A 195 -3.36 4.16 -22.92
C SER A 195 -2.65 5.50 -23.06
N ALA A 196 -3.09 6.53 -22.33
CA ALA A 196 -2.45 7.84 -22.35
C ALA A 196 -1.00 7.83 -21.87
N VAL A 197 -0.71 7.10 -20.78
CA VAL A 197 0.66 6.96 -20.25
C VAL A 197 1.56 6.18 -21.22
N LEU A 198 1.06 5.10 -21.83
CA LEU A 198 1.79 4.32 -22.83
C LEU A 198 2.07 5.12 -24.10
N ASN A 199 1.09 5.88 -24.59
CA ASN A 199 1.24 6.74 -25.77
C ASN A 199 2.22 7.90 -25.48
N ALA A 200 2.37 8.32 -24.23
CA ALA A 200 3.38 9.26 -23.78
C ALA A 200 4.80 8.66 -23.67
N GLY A 201 4.97 7.35 -23.95
CA GLY A 201 6.26 6.66 -23.94
C GLY A 201 6.68 6.09 -22.58
N TYR A 202 5.79 6.10 -21.59
CA TYR A 202 6.08 5.63 -20.23
C TYR A 202 5.48 4.25 -19.97
N ARG A 203 6.13 3.47 -19.10
CA ARG A 203 5.67 2.15 -18.68
C ARG A 203 4.63 2.29 -17.57
N ILE A 204 3.66 1.38 -17.56
CA ILE A 204 2.60 1.37 -16.54
C ILE A 204 2.20 -0.05 -16.15
N SER A 205 2.15 -0.31 -14.84
CA SER A 205 1.70 -1.58 -14.28
C SER A 205 0.67 -1.38 -13.16
N SER A 206 -0.02 -2.46 -12.82
CA SER A 206 -0.82 -2.52 -11.59
C SER A 206 0.06 -3.08 -10.47
N THR A 207 -0.32 -2.81 -9.23
CA THR A 207 0.37 -3.37 -8.06
C THR A 207 -0.42 -4.51 -7.42
N HIS A 208 0.29 -5.50 -6.88
CA HIS A 208 -0.32 -6.56 -6.07
C HIS A 208 -0.86 -6.07 -4.72
N VAL A 209 -0.41 -4.90 -4.26
CA VAL A 209 -0.70 -4.39 -2.91
C VAL A 209 -2.09 -3.76 -2.82
N ASN A 210 -2.55 -3.09 -3.88
CA ASN A 210 -3.79 -2.33 -3.90
C ASN A 210 -4.46 -2.45 -5.28
N PRO A 211 -5.75 -2.82 -5.35
CA PRO A 211 -6.47 -2.94 -6.62
C PRO A 211 -6.56 -1.63 -7.42
N LEU A 212 -6.58 -0.47 -6.75
CA LEU A 212 -6.64 0.85 -7.39
C LEU A 212 -5.25 1.49 -7.57
N GLY A 213 -4.18 0.75 -7.24
CA GLY A 213 -2.80 1.22 -7.32
C GLY A 213 -2.21 1.03 -8.71
N ILE A 214 -1.49 2.04 -9.17
CA ILE A 214 -0.83 2.11 -10.45
C ILE A 214 0.64 2.49 -10.22
N LYS A 215 1.54 1.77 -10.87
CA LYS A 215 2.96 2.12 -10.92
C LYS A 215 3.32 2.58 -12.32
N SER A 216 4.07 3.67 -12.41
CA SER A 216 4.58 4.18 -13.67
C SER A 216 5.92 4.86 -13.44
N ASP A 217 6.79 4.79 -14.45
CA ASP A 217 8.05 5.54 -14.50
C ASP A 217 7.85 7.00 -14.96
N ALA A 218 6.61 7.41 -15.27
CA ALA A 218 6.28 8.78 -15.60
C ALA A 218 6.52 9.74 -14.42
N PRO A 219 7.19 10.88 -14.62
CA PRO A 219 7.29 11.91 -13.61
C PRO A 219 5.92 12.55 -13.34
N TRP A 220 5.76 13.13 -12.14
CA TRP A 220 4.50 13.75 -11.72
C TRP A 220 4.00 14.84 -12.67
N ASP A 221 4.91 15.62 -13.26
CA ASP A 221 4.56 16.65 -14.25
C ASP A 221 3.76 16.06 -15.43
N VAL A 222 4.19 14.89 -15.94
CA VAL A 222 3.52 14.20 -17.06
C VAL A 222 2.18 13.63 -16.62
N ILE A 223 2.11 13.05 -15.41
CA ILE A 223 0.85 12.53 -14.85
C ILE A 223 -0.19 13.66 -14.72
N TRP A 224 0.23 14.83 -14.25
CA TRP A 224 -0.63 16.00 -14.15
C TRP A 224 -1.01 16.57 -15.52
N ASP A 225 -0.12 16.56 -16.51
CA ASP A 225 -0.44 16.97 -17.89
C ASP A 225 -1.54 16.09 -18.50
N ILE A 226 -1.45 14.77 -18.33
CA ILE A 226 -2.51 13.84 -18.77
C ILE A 226 -3.85 14.18 -18.11
N MET A 227 -3.85 14.48 -16.81
CA MET A 227 -5.06 14.87 -16.09
C MET A 227 -5.59 16.25 -16.50
N ARG A 228 -4.71 17.21 -16.84
CA ARG A 228 -5.10 18.51 -17.40
C ARG A 228 -5.81 18.34 -18.74
N CYS A 229 -5.26 17.51 -19.63
CA CYS A 229 -5.91 17.16 -20.90
C CYS A 229 -7.26 16.46 -20.69
N TRP A 230 -7.37 15.59 -19.68
CA TRP A 230 -8.62 14.93 -19.34
C TRP A 230 -9.71 15.92 -18.89
N VAL A 231 -9.35 16.87 -18.02
CA VAL A 231 -10.28 17.88 -17.50
C VAL A 231 -10.73 18.88 -18.57
N LYS A 232 -9.89 19.17 -19.58
CA LYS A 232 -10.33 19.94 -20.76
C LYS A 232 -11.49 19.26 -21.49
N ASN A 233 -11.48 17.93 -21.56
CA ASN A 233 -12.54 17.15 -22.22
C ASN A 233 -13.75 16.91 -21.30
N HIS A 234 -13.58 16.99 -19.98
CA HIS A 234 -14.62 16.78 -18.98
C HIS A 234 -14.65 17.95 -17.98
N PRO A 235 -15.43 19.01 -18.25
CA PRO A 235 -15.41 20.21 -17.44
C PRO A 235 -15.88 19.93 -16.01
N ILE A 236 -15.17 20.53 -15.04
CA ILE A 236 -15.47 20.40 -13.61
C ILE A 236 -16.23 21.63 -13.10
N LYS A 237 -16.93 21.46 -11.98
CA LYS A 237 -17.50 22.59 -11.24
C LYS A 237 -16.38 23.46 -10.67
N GLU A 238 -16.61 24.76 -10.63
CA GLU A 238 -15.67 25.73 -10.05
C GLU A 238 -15.25 25.31 -8.64
N GLN A 239 -13.95 25.43 -8.39
CA GLN A 239 -13.32 25.04 -7.13
C GLN A 239 -12.80 26.27 -6.39
N PRO A 240 -12.66 26.19 -5.05
CA PRO A 240 -12.03 27.24 -4.27
C PRO A 240 -10.64 27.58 -4.81
N ARG A 241 -10.28 28.88 -4.81
CA ARG A 241 -8.99 29.35 -5.34
C ARG A 241 -7.77 28.76 -4.63
N ASP A 242 -7.90 28.40 -3.34
CA ASP A 242 -6.83 27.79 -2.53
C ASP A 242 -6.79 26.23 -2.63
N SER A 243 -7.69 25.62 -3.40
CA SER A 243 -7.65 24.18 -3.61
C SER A 243 -6.40 23.79 -4.43
N PRO A 244 -5.65 22.75 -4.03
CA PRO A 244 -4.48 22.28 -4.80
C PRO A 244 -4.85 21.94 -6.24
N GLY A 245 -6.06 21.42 -6.49
CA GLY A 245 -6.55 21.14 -7.83
C GLY A 245 -6.62 22.37 -8.74
N THR A 246 -7.02 23.53 -8.20
CA THR A 246 -7.14 24.77 -8.97
C THR A 246 -5.77 25.27 -9.44
N VAL A 247 -4.75 25.19 -8.58
CA VAL A 247 -3.37 25.57 -8.90
C VAL A 247 -2.73 24.62 -9.92
N ILE A 248 -3.10 23.33 -9.87
CA ILE A 248 -2.63 22.35 -10.86
C ILE A 248 -3.25 22.64 -12.23
N LEU A 249 -4.55 22.96 -12.27
CA LEU A 249 -5.29 23.23 -13.50
C LEU A 249 -4.99 24.60 -14.11
N SER A 250 -4.51 25.57 -13.34
CA SER A 250 -4.13 26.88 -13.86
C SER A 250 -2.87 26.84 -14.75
N LYS A 251 -2.11 25.75 -14.71
CA LYS A 251 -0.95 25.54 -15.57
C LYS A 251 -1.36 24.89 -16.88
N SER A 252 -0.79 25.39 -17.98
CA SER A 252 -0.95 24.74 -19.28
C SER A 252 -0.23 23.39 -19.32
N PRO A 253 -0.84 22.35 -19.93
CA PRO A 253 -0.14 21.10 -20.15
C PRO A 253 1.01 21.30 -21.14
N LYS A 254 2.19 20.75 -20.85
CA LYS A 254 3.32 20.74 -21.79
C LYS A 254 3.19 19.59 -22.80
N LEU A 255 2.59 18.48 -22.36
CA LEU A 255 2.31 17.32 -23.18
C LEU A 255 0.82 17.25 -23.55
N GLU A 256 0.51 17.07 -24.84
CA GLU A 256 -0.83 16.72 -25.28
C GLU A 256 -1.06 15.20 -25.16
N ALA A 257 -1.94 14.80 -24.26
CA ALA A 257 -2.20 13.39 -24.02
C ALA A 257 -3.09 12.77 -25.10
N ASN A 258 -2.61 11.68 -25.71
CA ASN A 258 -3.40 10.87 -26.64
C ASN A 258 -4.13 9.75 -25.89
N PHE A 259 -5.46 9.84 -25.79
CA PHE A 259 -6.32 8.84 -25.13
C PHE A 259 -6.73 7.67 -26.03
N SER A 260 -6.23 7.60 -27.27
CA SER A 260 -6.51 6.49 -28.18
C SER A 260 -6.07 5.17 -27.57
N ARG A 261 -6.92 4.15 -27.69
CA ARG A 261 -6.73 2.85 -27.01
C ARG A 261 -5.46 2.18 -27.51
N ALA A 262 -4.45 2.09 -26.66
CA ALA A 262 -3.24 1.34 -26.98
C ALA A 262 -3.51 -0.16 -26.79
N VAL A 263 -3.05 -1.00 -27.73
CA VAL A 263 -3.22 -2.47 -27.64
C VAL A 263 -2.58 -3.03 -26.36
N ALA A 264 -1.50 -2.41 -25.88
CA ALA A 264 -0.80 -2.74 -24.64
C ALA A 264 -1.47 -2.20 -23.35
N ALA A 265 -2.60 -1.48 -23.45
CA ALA A 265 -3.28 -0.92 -22.28
C ALA A 265 -4.05 -1.97 -21.46
N LEU A 266 -4.38 -3.11 -22.07
CA LEU A 266 -4.89 -4.27 -21.35
C LEU A 266 -3.72 -5.13 -20.87
N SER A 267 -3.70 -5.42 -19.58
CA SER A 267 -2.75 -6.39 -19.03
C SER A 267 -3.02 -7.81 -19.54
N LYS A 268 -1.99 -8.66 -19.64
CA LYS A 268 -2.14 -10.05 -20.08
C LYS A 268 -3.12 -10.80 -19.15
N ALA A 269 -3.10 -10.50 -17.85
CA ALA A 269 -4.06 -11.01 -16.86
C ALA A 269 -5.52 -10.59 -17.15
N GLN A 270 -5.76 -9.35 -17.59
CA GLN A 270 -7.10 -8.91 -18.00
C GLN A 270 -7.54 -9.57 -19.30
N THR A 271 -6.64 -9.71 -20.27
CA THR A 271 -6.92 -10.42 -21.53
C THR A 271 -7.27 -11.89 -21.26
N ASN A 272 -6.58 -12.52 -20.31
CA ASN A 272 -6.80 -13.91 -19.91
C ASN A 272 -7.93 -14.10 -18.86
N LYS A 273 -8.67 -13.02 -18.51
CA LYS A 273 -9.75 -13.02 -17.50
C LYS A 273 -9.33 -13.59 -16.13
N ILE A 274 -8.06 -13.48 -15.76
CA ILE A 274 -7.56 -13.93 -14.46
C ILE A 274 -7.93 -12.87 -13.43
N LYS A 275 -8.75 -13.25 -12.43
CA LYS A 275 -9.09 -12.36 -11.31
C LYS A 275 -7.81 -12.06 -10.51
N ARG A 276 -7.40 -10.79 -10.47
CA ARG A 276 -6.19 -10.31 -9.76
C ARG A 276 -6.35 -10.16 -8.25
N PHE A 277 -7.57 -9.83 -7.83
CA PHE A 277 -7.95 -9.75 -6.43
C PHE A 277 -9.15 -10.66 -6.26
N LEU A 278 -9.02 -11.65 -5.40
CA LEU A 278 -10.14 -12.50 -5.04
C LEU A 278 -10.99 -11.80 -3.98
N PRO A 279 -12.32 -11.99 -3.99
CA PRO A 279 -13.18 -11.48 -2.94
C PRO A 279 -12.78 -12.08 -1.59
N ASN A 280 -13.02 -11.33 -0.52
CA ASN A 280 -12.75 -11.82 0.82
C ASN A 280 -13.61 -13.07 1.12
N PRO A 281 -13.08 -14.07 1.85
CA PRO A 281 -13.81 -15.28 2.18
C PRO A 281 -15.09 -15.02 3.01
N GLU A 282 -15.04 -14.04 3.91
CA GLU A 282 -16.14 -13.70 4.81
C GLU A 282 -16.55 -12.22 4.68
N ARG A 283 -17.83 -11.91 5.00
CA ARG A 283 -18.37 -10.53 4.95
C ARG A 283 -17.70 -9.56 5.96
N HIS A 284 -17.21 -10.07 7.09
CA HIS A 284 -16.50 -9.29 8.12
C HIS A 284 -15.03 -9.72 8.25
N TRP A 285 -14.43 -10.09 7.12
CA TRP A 285 -13.05 -10.53 7.05
C TRP A 285 -12.10 -9.39 7.44
N GLY A 286 -11.46 -9.54 8.60
CA GLY A 286 -10.36 -8.67 9.01
C GLY A 286 -10.01 -8.68 10.49
N PRO A 287 -9.09 -7.80 10.93
CA PRO A 287 -8.65 -7.71 12.31
C PRO A 287 -9.88 -7.40 13.14
N LYS A 288 -10.30 -8.40 13.93
CA LYS A 288 -11.40 -8.24 14.86
C LYS A 288 -11.07 -7.12 15.84
N VAL A 289 -12.11 -6.49 16.36
CA VAL A 289 -11.97 -5.41 17.34
C VAL A 289 -11.07 -5.90 18.48
N ARG A 290 -10.13 -5.04 18.92
CA ARG A 290 -9.23 -5.35 20.03
C ARG A 290 -10.03 -5.90 21.22
N ALA A 291 -9.57 -7.00 21.80
CA ALA A 291 -10.21 -7.63 22.96
C ALA A 291 -10.56 -6.58 24.03
N GLY A 292 -11.82 -6.59 24.50
CA GLY A 292 -12.35 -5.66 25.50
C GLY A 292 -13.08 -4.42 24.95
N ARG A 293 -13.00 -4.11 23.65
CA ARG A 293 -13.86 -3.09 23.03
C ARG A 293 -15.12 -3.72 22.43
N LYS A 294 -16.28 -3.45 23.04
CA LYS A 294 -17.58 -3.75 22.44
C LYS A 294 -17.83 -2.79 21.27
N ILE A 295 -18.40 -3.30 20.18
CA ILE A 295 -18.83 -2.48 19.04
C ILE A 295 -19.95 -1.57 19.56
N THR A 296 -19.67 -0.27 19.71
CA THR A 296 -20.68 0.72 20.09
C THR A 296 -21.65 1.00 18.94
N SER A 297 -22.85 1.52 19.24
CA SER A 297 -23.89 1.89 18.24
C SER A 297 -23.37 2.72 17.06
N LYS A 298 -22.34 3.53 17.27
CA LYS A 298 -21.64 4.32 16.22
C LYS A 298 -20.92 3.49 15.13
N HIS A 299 -20.74 2.19 15.36
CA HIS A 299 -20.10 1.24 14.45
C HIS A 299 -21.06 0.13 13.97
N VAL A 300 -22.37 0.25 14.26
CA VAL A 300 -23.39 -0.73 13.85
C VAL A 300 -23.53 -0.83 12.33
N SER A 301 -23.14 0.22 11.58
CA SER A 301 -23.01 0.16 10.12
C SER A 301 -22.00 -0.87 9.61
N LEU A 302 -21.06 -1.32 10.46
CA LEU A 302 -20.10 -2.40 10.14
C LEU A 302 -20.68 -3.80 10.34
N LEU A 303 -21.83 -3.93 11.02
CA LEU A 303 -22.49 -5.20 11.36
C LEU A 303 -23.60 -5.57 10.35
N GLY A 304 -23.77 -4.79 9.28
CA GLY A 304 -24.75 -5.03 8.22
C GLY A 304 -26.15 -4.48 8.50
N PRO A 305 -27.07 -4.58 7.53
CA PRO A 305 -28.41 -3.97 7.59
C PRO A 305 -29.30 -4.54 8.70
N ASP A 306 -29.09 -5.80 9.11
CA ASP A 306 -29.93 -6.45 10.13
C ASP A 306 -29.62 -5.94 11.55
N ALA A 307 -28.36 -5.62 11.84
CA ALA A 307 -27.96 -4.99 13.10
C ALA A 307 -28.43 -3.53 13.21
N ILE A 308 -28.57 -2.84 12.07
CA ILE A 308 -29.17 -1.50 12.00
C ILE A 308 -30.67 -1.59 12.30
N LYS A 309 -31.38 -2.56 11.71
CA LYS A 309 -32.82 -2.78 11.99
C LYS A 309 -33.10 -3.12 13.46
N GLY A 310 -32.25 -3.94 14.09
CA GLY A 310 -32.36 -4.25 15.52
C GLY A 310 -32.12 -3.05 16.44
N ALA A 311 -31.23 -2.12 16.05
CA ALA A 311 -30.95 -0.91 16.82
C ALA A 311 -32.01 0.19 16.64
N VAL A 312 -32.71 0.22 15.49
CA VAL A 312 -33.77 1.19 15.20
C VAL A 312 -35.12 0.77 15.80
N ASN A 313 -35.37 -0.53 15.95
CA ASN A 313 -36.64 -1.06 16.48
C ASN A 313 -36.67 -1.24 18.01
N GLY A 314 -35.62 -0.85 18.73
CA GLY A 314 -35.49 -1.04 20.18
C GLY A 314 -35.88 0.18 21.03
N GLY A 315 -36.98 0.85 20.70
CA GLY A 315 -37.55 1.94 21.50
C GLY A 315 -38.94 1.56 22.03
N ASP A 316 -39.03 1.46 23.36
CA ASP A 316 -40.23 1.33 24.21
C ASP A 316 -41.12 0.07 24.11
N CYS A 317 -41.05 -0.77 25.15
CA CYS A 317 -42.17 -0.97 26.10
C CYS A 317 -41.78 -1.92 27.26
N GLN A 318 -41.99 -1.44 28.49
CA GLN A 318 -42.18 -2.29 29.67
C GLN A 318 -43.58 -2.91 29.64
N LYS A 319 -43.73 -4.22 29.91
CA LYS A 319 -44.64 -4.78 30.92
C LYS A 319 -44.56 -6.31 31.03
N GLU A 320 -44.82 -6.74 32.26
CA GLU A 320 -44.86 -8.05 32.93
C GLU A 320 -45.50 -9.25 32.21
N GLY A 321 -45.12 -10.46 32.65
CA GLY A 321 -45.92 -11.68 32.47
C GLY A 321 -45.17 -12.98 32.78
N ASN A 322 -45.39 -13.55 33.98
CA ASN A 322 -44.92 -14.85 34.48
C ASN A 322 -45.37 -16.07 33.63
N GLY A 323 -44.59 -17.16 33.71
CA GLY A 323 -45.03 -18.53 33.37
C GLY A 323 -43.91 -19.57 33.51
N ALA A 324 -44.01 -20.43 34.52
CA ALA A 324 -43.05 -21.45 34.98
C ALA A 324 -43.00 -22.70 34.06
N GLU A 325 -41.80 -23.27 33.80
CA GLU A 325 -41.25 -24.57 34.30
C GLU A 325 -41.68 -25.85 33.52
N PRO A 326 -40.99 -27.00 33.64
CA PRO A 326 -39.57 -27.27 33.40
C PRO A 326 -39.38 -28.57 32.56
N ASP A 327 -38.17 -28.91 32.11
CA ASP A 327 -37.81 -30.34 32.13
C ASP A 327 -36.31 -30.58 32.28
N SER A 328 -36.06 -31.64 33.02
CA SER A 328 -34.83 -32.09 33.63
C SER A 328 -34.15 -33.17 32.80
N THR A 329 -32.82 -33.25 32.85
CA THR A 329 -32.07 -34.50 33.09
C THR A 329 -30.55 -34.24 33.18
N ALA A 330 -29.95 -34.93 34.15
CA ALA A 330 -28.61 -34.84 34.72
C ALA A 330 -27.47 -35.15 33.70
N SER A 331 -26.18 -34.86 33.95
CA SER A 331 -25.40 -35.21 35.15
C SER A 331 -24.00 -34.55 35.12
N GLU A 332 -23.54 -34.08 36.28
CA GLU A 332 -22.11 -33.84 36.60
C GLU A 332 -21.42 -35.17 36.96
N PRO A 333 -20.08 -35.18 37.06
CA PRO A 333 -19.53 -35.19 38.42
C PRO A 333 -18.40 -34.17 38.66
N GLU A 334 -18.45 -33.57 39.86
CA GLU A 334 -17.40 -33.34 40.88
C GLU A 334 -15.93 -33.26 40.39
N GLY A 335 -15.09 -32.30 40.78
CA GLY A 335 -15.11 -31.35 41.89
C GLY A 335 -13.69 -31.24 42.44
N ILE A 336 -13.04 -30.08 42.35
CA ILE A 336 -11.95 -29.66 43.24
C ILE A 336 -12.12 -28.15 43.47
N LYS A 337 -12.40 -27.77 44.72
CA LYS A 337 -12.30 -26.42 45.27
C LYS A 337 -11.00 -26.34 46.07
N ASP A 338 -10.35 -25.17 46.02
CA ASP A 338 -9.67 -24.44 47.12
C ASP A 338 -9.24 -23.09 46.51
N VAL A 339 -9.98 -21.99 46.70
CA VAL A 339 -9.99 -21.02 47.83
C VAL A 339 -8.81 -20.01 47.78
N GLU A 340 -9.21 -18.75 47.48
CA GLU A 340 -8.73 -17.43 47.96
C GLU A 340 -7.24 -17.04 47.85
N ASP A 341 -6.93 -15.97 47.10
CA ASP A 341 -6.91 -14.58 47.62
C ASP A 341 -6.36 -13.59 46.58
N GLU A 342 -7.12 -12.53 46.28
CA GLU A 342 -6.62 -11.31 45.62
C GLU A 342 -6.03 -10.38 46.69
N PRO A 343 -5.07 -9.51 46.33
CA PRO A 343 -5.50 -8.11 46.39
C PRO A 343 -5.06 -7.26 45.19
N SER A 344 -6.02 -6.44 44.80
CA SER A 344 -5.92 -5.25 43.96
C SER A 344 -4.70 -4.39 44.24
N ASN A 345 -4.03 -3.91 43.18
CA ASN A 345 -3.33 -2.63 43.26
C ASN A 345 -3.46 -1.82 41.96
N LYS A 346 -4.28 -0.76 42.07
CA LYS A 346 -4.47 0.31 41.09
C LYS A 346 -3.15 1.05 40.88
N ARG A 347 -2.65 1.12 39.64
CA ARG A 347 -1.54 2.02 39.28
C ARG A 347 -2.11 3.30 38.66
N GLN A 348 -1.94 4.39 39.40
CA GLN A 348 -2.32 5.76 39.05
C GLN A 348 -1.63 6.23 37.75
N LYS A 349 -2.36 7.02 36.96
CA LYS A 349 -1.82 7.89 35.91
C LYS A 349 -1.29 9.16 36.59
N THR A 350 -0.03 9.48 36.39
CA THR A 350 0.51 10.82 36.63
C THR A 350 0.46 11.65 35.35
N SER A 351 0.17 12.93 35.59
CA SER A 351 -0.03 14.05 34.67
C SER A 351 1.12 14.33 33.71
#